data_AF-A0A7S1HX27-F1
#
_entry.id   AF-A0A7S1HX27-F1
#
_cell.length_a   1.000
_cell.length_b   1.000
_cell.length_c   1.000
_cell.angle_alpha   90.00
_cell.angle_beta   90.00
_cell.angle_gamma   90.00
#
_symmetry.space_group_name_H-M   'P 1'
#
loop_
_entity.id
_entity.type
_entity.pdbx_description
1 polymer ?
#
loop_
_entity_poly.entity_id
_entity_poly.type
_entity_poly.pdbx_seq_one_letter_code
_entity_poly.pdbx_strand_id
1 'polypeptide(L)'
;QMLGMGGFYDRKALFWKSVSDVTLTAACGPPQGGTSRVSPRLLRFFHLLYIPELSEDTLHRVFGLILKGFLERFAPEVSGLTKALTAASVDVYLKMKEDLRPRPSKAHYTFNLRDLSKVFQGIMQVAPRSCANAAAATRLWTHETLRCLHDRLVDPPDRRYFTEELMLDALRRHFGVKQSHEELFE
;
A
#
# COMPACT_ATOMS: atom_id res chain seq x y z
N GLN A 1 9.58 -6.95 -33.57
CA GLN A 1 9.65 -6.18 -34.82
C GLN A 1 10.00 -4.75 -34.52
N MET A 2 9.15 -4.01 -33.80
CA MET A 2 9.40 -2.59 -33.46
C MET A 2 10.82 -2.30 -32.97
N LEU A 3 11.25 -2.90 -31.86
CA LEU A 3 12.56 -2.65 -31.24
C LEU A 3 13.76 -3.17 -32.05
N GLY A 4 13.56 -4.25 -32.82
CA GLY A 4 14.67 -4.92 -33.52
C GLY A 4 14.85 -4.50 -34.98
N MET A 5 13.80 -3.96 -35.59
CA MET A 5 13.74 -3.63 -37.02
C MET A 5 13.33 -2.17 -37.27
N GLY A 6 13.09 -1.37 -36.22
CA GLY A 6 12.68 0.04 -36.38
C GLY A 6 11.27 0.21 -36.95
N GLY A 7 10.37 -0.76 -36.73
CA GLY A 7 9.03 -0.73 -37.30
C GLY A 7 8.29 -2.06 -37.23
N PHE A 8 7.12 -2.13 -37.86
CA PHE A 8 6.33 -3.34 -37.98
C PHE A 8 5.55 -3.37 -39.30
N TYR A 9 5.27 -4.58 -39.77
CA TYR A 9 4.50 -4.79 -40.99
C TYR A 9 3.01 -4.75 -40.68
N ASP A 10 2.27 -3.89 -41.40
CA ASP A 10 0.81 -3.86 -41.31
C ASP A 10 0.21 -4.99 -42.13
N ARG A 11 -0.41 -5.96 -41.46
CA ARG A 11 -1.05 -7.12 -42.11
C ARG A 11 -2.32 -6.77 -42.88
N LYS A 12 -2.97 -5.64 -42.62
CA LYS A 12 -4.19 -5.20 -43.32
C LYS A 12 -3.85 -4.39 -44.56
N ALA A 13 -3.00 -3.39 -44.38
CA ALA A 13 -2.62 -2.49 -45.46
C ALA A 13 -1.42 -3.00 -46.29
N LEU A 14 -0.80 -4.11 -45.86
CA LEU A 14 0.26 -4.83 -46.55
C LEU A 14 1.52 -4.00 -46.83
N PHE A 15 1.82 -3.00 -45.99
CA PHE A 15 3.01 -2.18 -46.09
C PHE A 15 3.77 -2.07 -44.77
N TRP A 16 5.05 -1.70 -44.85
CA TRP A 16 5.92 -1.50 -43.68
C TRP A 16 5.67 -0.15 -43.01
N LYS A 17 5.45 -0.14 -41.69
CA LYS A 17 5.37 1.08 -40.89
C LYS A 17 6.66 1.27 -40.11
N SER A 18 7.41 2.32 -40.45
CA SER A 18 8.60 2.72 -39.70
C SER A 18 8.20 3.46 -38.42
N VAL A 19 8.95 3.21 -37.35
CA VAL A 19 8.82 3.89 -36.05
C VAL A 19 10.18 4.50 -35.73
N SER A 20 10.23 5.83 -35.67
CA SER A 20 11.42 6.61 -35.32
C SER A 20 11.20 7.39 -34.02
N ASP A 21 12.28 7.76 -33.35
CA ASP A 21 12.29 8.67 -32.19
C ASP A 21 11.41 8.24 -31.01
N VAL A 22 11.37 6.93 -30.73
CA VAL A 22 10.65 6.35 -29.58
C VAL A 22 11.63 5.70 -28.62
N THR A 23 11.55 6.06 -27.34
CA THR A 23 12.17 5.33 -26.24
C THR A 23 11.11 4.50 -25.52
N LEU A 24 11.39 3.21 -25.29
CA LEU A 24 10.44 2.32 -24.63
C LEU A 24 10.92 1.96 -23.22
N THR A 25 10.06 2.19 -22.25
CA THR A 25 10.20 1.72 -20.87
C THR A 25 9.08 0.74 -20.54
N ALA A 26 9.40 -0.37 -19.91
CA ALA A 26 8.42 -1.40 -19.54
C ALA A 26 8.65 -1.88 -18.10
N ALA A 27 7.58 -2.32 -17.44
CA ALA A 27 7.62 -2.94 -16.12
C ALA A 27 6.81 -4.24 -16.16
N CYS A 28 7.31 -5.27 -15.47
CA CYS A 28 6.61 -6.54 -15.30
C CYS A 28 6.73 -7.00 -13.86
N GLY A 29 5.72 -7.74 -13.38
CA GLY A 29 5.82 -8.43 -12.10
C GLY A 29 6.92 -9.51 -12.14
N PRO A 30 7.50 -9.89 -10.98
CA PRO A 30 8.43 -11.00 -10.91
C PRO A 30 7.73 -12.29 -11.37
N PRO A 31 8.46 -13.24 -12.00
CA PRO A 31 7.91 -14.51 -12.47
C PRO A 31 7.62 -15.44 -11.27
N GLN A 32 6.60 -15.12 -10.48
CA GLN A 32 6.07 -15.93 -9.38
C GLN A 32 4.58 -16.21 -9.60
N GLY A 33 4.14 -17.38 -9.13
CA GLY A 33 2.74 -17.67 -8.79
C GLY A 33 1.68 -17.41 -9.86
N GLY A 34 1.94 -17.75 -11.14
CA GLY A 34 0.93 -17.70 -12.20
C GLY A 34 1.11 -16.62 -13.26
N THR A 35 2.16 -15.80 -13.18
CA THR A 35 2.51 -14.82 -14.22
C THR A 35 3.31 -15.44 -15.38
N SER A 36 3.00 -15.06 -16.62
CA SER A 36 3.74 -15.55 -17.79
C SER A 36 5.16 -14.98 -17.83
N ARG A 37 6.14 -15.84 -18.11
CA ARG A 37 7.54 -15.42 -18.28
C ARG A 37 7.70 -14.57 -19.53
N VAL A 38 8.43 -13.46 -19.41
CA VAL A 38 8.79 -12.63 -20.57
C VAL A 38 9.82 -13.37 -21.42
N SER A 39 9.62 -13.39 -22.74
CA SER A 39 10.53 -14.12 -23.64
C SER A 39 11.94 -13.52 -23.62
N PRO A 40 13.01 -14.34 -23.60
CA PRO A 40 14.39 -13.84 -23.65
C PRO A 40 14.68 -13.01 -24.90
N ARG A 41 13.99 -13.29 -26.02
CA ARG A 41 14.11 -12.53 -27.27
C ARG A 41 13.67 -11.07 -27.13
N LEU A 42 12.69 -10.80 -26.28
CA LEU A 42 12.27 -9.44 -25.97
C LEU A 42 13.23 -8.79 -24.97
N LEU A 43 13.61 -9.52 -23.91
CA LEU A 43 14.48 -9.02 -22.85
C LEU A 43 15.86 -8.58 -23.34
N ARG A 44 16.38 -9.18 -24.42
CA ARG A 44 17.59 -8.73 -25.13
C ARG A 44 17.62 -7.22 -25.43
N PHE A 45 16.46 -6.60 -25.67
CA PHE A 45 16.36 -5.19 -26.03
C PHE A 45 16.24 -4.25 -24.83
N PHE A 46 16.26 -4.77 -23.59
CA PHE A 46 16.08 -3.98 -22.38
C PHE A 46 17.24 -4.19 -21.41
N HIS A 47 17.55 -3.14 -20.66
CA HIS A 47 18.27 -3.27 -19.40
C HIS A 47 17.28 -3.69 -18.31
N LEU A 48 17.60 -4.78 -17.60
CA LEU A 48 16.77 -5.30 -16.52
C LEU A 48 17.15 -4.62 -15.21
N LEU A 49 16.18 -3.98 -14.58
CA LEU A 49 16.29 -3.42 -13.24
C LEU A 49 15.31 -4.15 -12.32
N TYR A 50 15.79 -4.63 -11.19
CA TYR A 50 14.97 -5.27 -10.17
C TYR A 50 14.66 -4.26 -9.05
N ILE A 51 13.38 -4.07 -8.76
CA ILE A 51 12.90 -3.23 -7.66
C ILE A 51 12.59 -4.17 -6.49
N PRO A 52 13.42 -4.21 -5.43
CA PRO A 52 13.14 -5.04 -4.26
C PRO A 52 11.96 -4.46 -3.47
N GLU A 53 11.43 -5.28 -2.55
CA GLU A 53 10.48 -4.77 -1.55
C GLU A 53 11.15 -3.71 -0.66
N LEU A 54 10.35 -2.74 -0.20
CA LEU A 54 10.83 -1.67 0.66
C LEU A 54 11.15 -2.21 2.06
N SER A 55 12.26 -1.76 2.64
CA SER A 55 12.55 -2.01 4.05
C SER A 55 11.58 -1.25 4.97
N GLU A 56 11.39 -1.75 6.19
CA GLU A 56 10.59 -1.10 7.23
C GLU A 56 11.03 0.36 7.46
N ASP A 57 12.34 0.61 7.59
CA ASP A 57 12.89 1.97 7.71
C ASP A 57 12.49 2.88 6.55
N THR A 58 12.46 2.33 5.32
CA THR A 58 12.06 3.08 4.13
C THR A 58 10.57 3.38 4.17
N LEU A 59 9.74 2.45 4.62
CA LEU A 59 8.30 2.67 4.81
C LEU A 59 8.04 3.81 5.81
N HIS A 60 8.68 3.76 6.99
CA HIS A 60 8.55 4.83 7.97
C HIS A 60 9.02 6.18 7.42
N ARG A 61 10.14 6.20 6.69
CA ARG A 61 10.67 7.45 6.12
C ARG A 61 9.74 8.03 5.05
N VAL A 62 9.32 7.24 4.08
CA VAL A 62 8.50 7.70 2.95
C VAL A 62 7.14 8.18 3.45
N PHE A 63 6.42 7.34 4.19
CA PHE A 63 5.09 7.70 4.68
C PHE A 63 5.13 8.75 5.79
N GLY A 64 6.17 8.74 6.63
CA GLY A 64 6.37 9.75 7.65
C GLY A 64 6.59 11.14 7.07
N LEU A 65 7.37 11.27 5.99
CA LEU A 65 7.57 12.55 5.31
C LEU A 65 6.30 13.06 4.64
N ILE A 66 5.55 12.16 3.97
CA ILE A 66 4.26 12.51 3.33
C ILE A 66 3.27 13.01 4.38
N LEU A 67 3.10 12.24 5.47
CA LEU A 67 2.15 12.58 6.51
C LEU A 67 2.57 13.85 7.27
N LYS A 68 3.86 14.03 7.53
CA LYS A 68 4.40 15.25 8.15
C LYS A 68 4.02 16.49 7.34
N GLY A 69 4.33 16.50 6.05
CA GLY A 69 4.02 17.64 5.17
C GLY A 69 2.51 17.91 5.09
N PHE A 70 1.68 16.88 5.17
CA PHE A 70 0.23 17.05 5.20
C PHE A 70 -0.28 17.65 6.52
N LEU A 71 0.25 17.18 7.65
CA LEU A 71 -0.19 17.54 9.00
C LEU A 71 0.38 18.88 9.52
N GLU A 72 1.35 19.48 8.84
CA GLU A 72 1.94 20.79 9.21
C GLU A 72 0.90 21.92 9.36
N ARG A 73 -0.23 21.84 8.65
CA ARG A 73 -1.34 22.81 8.73
C ARG A 73 -2.39 22.51 9.81
N PHE A 74 -2.21 21.43 10.57
CA PHE A 74 -3.14 20.99 11.62
C PHE A 74 -2.68 21.51 12.99
N ALA A 75 -3.51 21.30 14.02
CA ALA A 75 -3.14 21.64 15.38
C ALA A 75 -1.83 20.94 15.80
N PRO A 76 -0.97 21.56 16.62
CA PRO A 76 0.31 20.99 17.05
C PRO A 76 0.18 19.59 17.67
N GLU A 77 -0.91 19.34 18.39
CA GLU A 77 -1.23 18.03 18.95
C GLU A 77 -1.38 16.94 17.88
N VAL A 78 -2.04 17.26 16.76
CA VAL A 78 -2.25 16.34 15.63
C VAL A 78 -0.95 16.19 14.83
N SER A 79 -0.23 17.29 14.58
CA SER A 79 1.07 17.23 13.91
C SER A 79 2.08 16.41 14.71
N GLY A 80 2.02 16.44 16.05
CA GLY A 80 2.86 15.63 16.93
C GLY A 80 2.63 14.13 16.80
N LEU A 81 1.43 13.70 16.39
CA LEU A 81 1.09 12.29 16.20
C LEU A 81 1.66 11.67 14.91
N THR A 82 2.29 12.45 14.02
CA THR A 82 2.80 11.96 12.73
C THR A 82 3.63 10.68 12.87
N LYS A 83 4.55 10.64 13.83
CA LYS A 83 5.42 9.48 14.07
C LYS A 83 4.62 8.27 14.55
N ALA A 84 3.68 8.47 15.48
CA ALA A 84 2.82 7.41 16.01
C ALA A 84 1.89 6.83 14.93
N LEU A 85 1.23 7.69 14.15
CA LEU A 85 0.37 7.30 13.02
C LEU A 85 1.13 6.49 11.97
N THR A 86 2.32 6.95 11.63
CA THR A 86 3.16 6.26 10.65
C THR A 86 3.62 4.90 11.19
N ALA A 87 4.09 4.85 12.44
CA ALA A 87 4.56 3.62 13.04
C ALA A 87 3.44 2.59 13.20
N ALA A 88 2.29 2.99 13.73
CA ALA A 88 1.13 2.12 13.86
C ALA A 88 0.65 1.55 12.52
N SER A 89 0.63 2.37 11.45
CA SER A 89 0.21 1.91 10.13
C SER A 89 1.18 0.89 9.53
N VAL A 90 2.49 1.12 9.69
CA VAL A 90 3.53 0.21 9.19
C VAL A 90 3.51 -1.11 9.97
N ASP A 91 3.41 -1.06 11.30
CA ASP A 91 3.33 -2.26 12.15
C ASP A 91 2.13 -3.14 11.78
N VAL A 92 0.94 -2.55 11.66
CA VAL A 92 -0.28 -3.29 11.28
C VAL A 92 -0.12 -3.89 9.88
N TYR A 93 0.43 -3.13 8.93
CA TYR A 93 0.66 -3.61 7.57
C TYR A 93 1.64 -4.80 7.52
N LEU A 94 2.78 -4.71 8.21
CA LEU A 94 3.81 -5.75 8.20
C LEU A 94 3.31 -7.03 8.85
N LYS A 95 2.68 -6.94 10.04
CA LYS A 95 2.09 -8.11 10.72
C LYS A 95 0.99 -8.75 9.88
N MET A 96 0.08 -7.94 9.33
CA MET A 96 -0.99 -8.46 8.49
C MET A 96 -0.45 -9.15 7.23
N LYS A 97 0.60 -8.60 6.60
CA LYS A 97 1.27 -9.23 5.44
C LYS A 97 1.90 -10.57 5.82
N GLU A 98 2.43 -10.69 7.04
CA GLU A 98 3.07 -11.91 7.52
C GLU A 98 2.06 -13.00 7.91
N ASP A 99 1.01 -12.63 8.65
CA ASP A 99 0.09 -13.56 9.29
C ASP A 99 -1.10 -13.95 8.38
N LEU A 100 -1.59 -13.02 7.55
CA LEU A 100 -2.74 -13.23 6.67
C LEU A 100 -2.32 -13.48 5.21
N ARG A 101 -1.47 -14.48 5.00
CA ARG A 101 -0.97 -14.84 3.67
C ARG A 101 -2.07 -15.40 2.76
N PRO A 102 -1.97 -15.19 1.43
CA PRO A 102 -2.88 -15.78 0.47
C PRO A 102 -2.77 -17.30 0.51
N ARG A 103 -3.85 -17.96 0.94
CA ARG A 103 -4.01 -19.43 0.92
C ARG A 103 -4.94 -19.81 -0.25
N PRO A 104 -4.95 -21.05 -0.75
CA PRO A 104 -5.87 -21.46 -1.81
C PRO A 104 -7.34 -21.15 -1.50
N SER A 105 -7.76 -21.27 -0.23
CA SER A 105 -9.09 -20.88 0.24
C SER A 105 -9.33 -19.37 0.32
N LYS A 106 -8.26 -18.55 0.36
CA LYS A 106 -8.28 -17.09 0.57
C LYS A 106 -7.32 -16.38 -0.39
N ALA A 107 -7.40 -16.69 -1.67
CA ALA A 107 -6.47 -16.15 -2.68
C ALA A 107 -6.57 -14.61 -2.84
N HIS A 108 -7.69 -14.01 -2.40
CA HIS A 108 -7.94 -12.56 -2.44
C HIS A 108 -7.22 -11.79 -1.31
N TYR A 109 -6.60 -12.48 -0.35
CA TYR A 109 -5.78 -11.89 0.72
C TYR A 109 -4.40 -11.52 0.17
N THR A 110 -4.39 -10.55 -0.73
CA THR A 110 -3.18 -10.00 -1.34
C THR A 110 -2.95 -8.59 -0.83
N PHE A 111 -2.07 -8.47 0.16
CA PHE A 111 -1.71 -7.19 0.76
C PHE A 111 -0.41 -6.68 0.18
N ASN A 112 -0.45 -5.48 -0.40
CA ASN A 112 0.70 -4.84 -1.03
C ASN A 112 0.82 -3.38 -0.58
N LEU A 113 1.86 -2.68 -1.03
CA LEU A 113 2.11 -1.30 -0.65
C LEU A 113 0.95 -0.34 -0.97
N ARG A 114 0.11 -0.66 -1.97
CA ARG A 114 -1.07 0.14 -2.32
C ARG A 114 -2.07 0.19 -1.17
N ASP A 115 -2.22 -0.88 -0.42
CA ASP A 115 -3.16 -0.95 0.69
C ASP A 115 -2.74 0.01 1.81
N LEU A 116 -1.45 0.00 2.15
CA LEU A 116 -0.88 0.98 3.07
C LEU A 116 -1.05 2.40 2.53
N SER A 117 -0.74 2.64 1.24
CA SER A 117 -0.92 3.96 0.62
C SER A 117 -2.36 4.46 0.67
N LYS A 118 -3.36 3.58 0.56
CA LYS A 118 -4.78 3.97 0.67
C LYS A 118 -5.14 4.46 2.08
N VAL A 119 -4.58 3.85 3.13
CA VAL A 119 -4.79 4.32 4.51
C VAL A 119 -4.29 5.76 4.66
N PHE A 120 -3.05 6.04 4.22
CA PHE A 120 -2.51 7.41 4.25
C PHE A 120 -3.29 8.37 3.37
N GLN A 121 -3.71 7.95 2.16
CA GLN A 121 -4.56 8.77 1.30
C GLN A 121 -5.90 9.12 1.95
N GLY A 122 -6.53 8.18 2.65
CA GLY A 122 -7.76 8.41 3.40
C GLY A 122 -7.57 9.46 4.50
N ILE A 123 -6.51 9.32 5.29
CA ILE A 123 -6.15 10.31 6.32
C ILE A 123 -5.95 11.70 5.70
N MET A 124 -5.29 11.78 4.54
CA MET A 124 -5.02 13.04 3.84
C MET A 124 -6.24 13.70 3.19
N GLN A 125 -7.42 13.08 3.22
CA GLN A 125 -8.66 13.68 2.72
C GLN A 125 -9.39 14.53 3.78
N VAL A 126 -8.97 14.45 5.05
CA VAL A 126 -9.63 15.19 6.13
C VAL A 126 -9.29 16.69 6.07
N ALA A 127 -10.29 17.53 6.37
CA ALA A 127 -10.06 18.96 6.57
C ALA A 127 -9.54 19.23 7.99
N PRO A 128 -8.66 20.24 8.20
CA PRO A 128 -8.16 20.60 9.53
C PRO A 128 -9.26 20.82 10.59
N ARG A 129 -10.37 21.45 10.19
CA ARG A 129 -11.54 21.68 11.06
C ARG A 129 -12.18 20.39 11.60
N SER A 130 -12.07 19.29 10.87
CA SER A 130 -12.70 18.01 11.21
C SER A 130 -11.77 17.12 12.07
N CYS A 131 -10.48 17.44 12.13
CA CYS A 131 -9.47 16.73 12.91
C CYS A 131 -8.76 17.72 13.83
N ALA A 132 -9.47 18.19 14.86
CA ALA A 132 -9.02 19.27 15.71
C ALA A 132 -8.07 18.82 16.84
N ASN A 133 -8.12 17.55 17.24
CA ASN A 133 -7.37 17.03 18.38
C ASN A 133 -6.82 15.62 18.12
N ALA A 134 -5.92 15.18 19.00
CA ALA A 134 -5.28 13.87 18.94
C ALA A 134 -6.29 12.71 18.86
N ALA A 135 -7.36 12.75 19.66
CA ALA A 135 -8.38 11.68 19.67
C ALA A 135 -9.11 11.56 18.32
N ALA A 136 -9.43 12.70 17.67
CA ALA A 136 -10.04 12.71 16.35
C ALA A 136 -9.09 12.15 15.29
N ALA A 137 -7.79 12.44 15.38
CA ALA A 137 -6.77 11.89 14.48
C ALA A 137 -6.62 10.37 14.65
N THR A 138 -6.57 9.88 15.89
CA THR A 138 -6.53 8.44 16.18
C THR A 138 -7.78 7.73 15.67
N ARG A 139 -8.97 8.29 15.91
CA ARG A 139 -10.23 7.73 15.37
C ARG A 139 -10.27 7.69 13.86
N LEU A 140 -9.79 8.75 13.19
CA LEU A 140 -9.68 8.80 11.73
C LEU A 140 -8.75 7.70 11.22
N TRP A 141 -7.58 7.53 11.85
CA TRP A 141 -6.65 6.46 11.50
C TRP A 141 -7.27 5.07 11.69
N THR A 142 -7.94 4.83 12.81
CA THR A 142 -8.66 3.57 13.07
C THR A 142 -9.68 3.29 11.97
N HIS A 143 -10.50 4.28 11.63
CA HIS A 143 -11.51 4.17 10.58
C HIS A 143 -10.90 3.84 9.22
N GLU A 144 -9.88 4.57 8.79
CA GLU A 144 -9.24 4.34 7.49
C GLU A 144 -8.53 2.99 7.42
N THR A 145 -7.95 2.54 8.54
CA THR A 145 -7.28 1.25 8.64
C THR A 145 -8.29 0.10 8.54
N LEU A 146 -9.44 0.20 9.21
CA LEU A 146 -10.54 -0.76 9.06
C LEU A 146 -11.06 -0.78 7.61
N ARG A 147 -11.40 0.38 7.06
CA ARG A 147 -11.96 0.48 5.70
C ARG A 147 -11.04 -0.10 4.63
N CYS A 148 -9.73 0.13 4.76
CA CYS A 148 -8.78 -0.30 3.72
C CYS A 148 -8.34 -1.76 3.88
N LEU A 149 -8.22 -2.25 5.12
CA LEU A 149 -7.60 -3.55 5.41
C LEU A 149 -8.61 -4.57 5.93
N HIS A 150 -9.40 -4.20 6.95
CA HIS A 150 -10.36 -5.11 7.60
C HIS A 150 -11.50 -5.52 6.66
N ASP A 151 -12.05 -4.58 5.87
CA ASP A 151 -13.18 -4.87 4.96
C ASP A 151 -12.85 -5.91 3.88
N ARG A 152 -11.56 -6.18 3.63
CA ARG A 152 -11.10 -7.23 2.71
C ARG A 152 -11.16 -8.62 3.33
N LEU A 153 -11.23 -8.73 4.65
CA LEU A 153 -11.28 -9.99 5.37
C LEU A 153 -12.69 -10.56 5.29
N VAL A 154 -12.82 -11.85 5.02
CA VAL A 154 -14.12 -12.52 4.89
C VAL A 154 -14.43 -13.34 6.12
N ASP A 155 -13.43 -14.00 6.69
CA ASP A 155 -13.62 -14.93 7.78
C ASP A 155 -13.76 -14.20 9.13
N PRO A 156 -14.80 -14.52 9.92
CA PRO A 156 -14.96 -14.00 11.28
C PRO A 156 -13.71 -14.12 12.18
N PRO A 157 -12.96 -15.26 12.21
CA PRO A 157 -11.75 -15.34 13.02
C PRO A 157 -10.65 -14.37 12.57
N ASP A 158 -10.47 -14.16 11.26
CA ASP A 158 -9.46 -13.22 10.76
C ASP A 158 -9.84 -11.76 11.10
N ARG A 159 -11.14 -11.43 11.02
CA ARG A 159 -11.68 -10.12 11.41
C ARG A 159 -11.48 -9.84 12.90
N ARG A 160 -11.74 -10.84 13.75
CA ARG A 160 -11.47 -10.75 15.20
C ARG A 160 -9.98 -10.60 15.46
N TYR A 161 -9.14 -11.43 14.85
CA TYR A 161 -7.69 -11.28 14.95
C TYR A 161 -7.20 -9.88 14.54
N PHE A 162 -7.75 -9.31 13.46
CA PHE A 162 -7.40 -7.95 13.05
C PHE A 162 -7.77 -6.89 14.10
N THR A 163 -8.96 -6.98 14.68
CA THR A 163 -9.47 -5.96 15.62
C THR A 163 -8.93 -6.16 17.04
N GLU A 164 -8.97 -7.38 17.56
CA GLU A 164 -8.59 -7.75 18.93
C GLU A 164 -7.06 -7.83 19.13
N GLU A 165 -6.31 -8.28 18.12
CA GLU A 165 -4.86 -8.40 18.23
C GLU A 165 -4.16 -7.23 17.55
N LEU A 166 -4.28 -7.09 16.22
CA LEU A 166 -3.46 -6.12 15.47
C LEU A 166 -3.78 -4.66 15.82
N MET A 167 -5.05 -4.28 15.79
CA MET A 167 -5.47 -2.89 16.02
C MET A 167 -5.31 -2.46 17.49
N LEU A 168 -5.74 -3.28 18.45
CA LEU A 168 -5.58 -2.95 19.87
C LEU A 168 -4.12 -2.85 20.28
N ASP A 169 -3.27 -3.75 19.79
CA ASP A 169 -1.83 -3.72 20.05
C ASP A 169 -1.20 -2.42 19.50
N ALA A 170 -1.53 -2.03 18.26
CA ALA A 170 -1.08 -0.77 17.68
C ALA A 170 -1.60 0.46 18.45
N LEU A 171 -2.86 0.46 18.85
CA LEU A 171 -3.49 1.53 19.64
C LEU A 171 -2.82 1.69 21.03
N ARG A 172 -2.51 0.58 21.69
CA ARG A 172 -1.84 0.58 23.00
C ARG A 172 -0.40 1.05 22.90
N ARG A 173 0.37 0.54 21.93
CA ARG A 173 1.81 0.89 21.78
C ARG A 173 2.03 2.33 21.35
N HIS A 174 1.26 2.81 20.37
CA HIS A 174 1.57 4.09 19.71
C HIS A 174 0.74 5.26 20.21
N PHE A 175 -0.47 5.00 20.72
CA PHE A 175 -1.39 6.05 21.15
C PHE A 175 -1.74 6.00 22.65
N GLY A 176 -1.28 4.98 23.38
CA GLY A 176 -1.54 4.83 24.82
C GLY A 176 -3.00 4.61 25.17
N VAL A 177 -3.84 4.20 24.21
CA VAL A 177 -5.27 3.97 24.41
C VAL A 177 -5.46 2.66 25.19
N LYS A 178 -6.15 2.74 26.34
CA LYS A 178 -6.42 1.60 27.24
C LYS A 178 -7.84 1.02 27.12
N GLN A 179 -8.64 1.56 26.20
CA GLN A 179 -10.04 1.16 26.01
C GLN A 179 -10.14 -0.32 25.61
N SER A 180 -11.27 -0.94 25.99
CA SER A 180 -11.57 -2.33 25.63
C SER A 180 -11.95 -2.45 24.15
N HIS A 181 -11.97 -3.68 23.62
CA HIS A 181 -12.41 -3.94 22.24
C HIS A 181 -13.84 -3.44 22.00
N GLU A 182 -14.75 -3.76 22.92
CA GLU A 182 -16.16 -3.37 22.86
C GLU A 182 -16.34 -1.85 22.78
N GLU A 183 -15.57 -1.07 23.56
CA GLU A 183 -15.67 0.40 23.55
C GLU A 183 -15.18 1.05 22.25
N LEU A 184 -14.38 0.34 21.45
CA LEU A 184 -13.74 0.89 20.26
C LEU A 184 -14.40 0.43 18.96
N PHE A 185 -15.01 -0.76 18.95
CA PHE A 185 -15.47 -1.43 17.73
C PHE A 185 -16.93 -1.91 17.77
N GLU A 186 -17.62 -1.85 18.92
CA GLU A 186 -19.07 -2.09 19.05
C GLU A 186 -19.84 -0.79 19.35
#